data_AF-A0A9D4TM99-F1
#
_entry.id   AF-A0A9D4TM99-F1
#
_cell.length_a   1.000
_cell.length_b   1.000
_cell.length_c   1.000
_cell.angle_alpha   90.00
_cell.angle_beta   90.00
_cell.angle_gamma   90.00
#
_symmetry.space_group_name_H-M   'P 1'
#
loop_
_entity.id
_entity.type
_entity.pdbx_description
1 polymer ?
#
loop_
_entity_poly.entity_id
_entity_poly.type
_entity_poly.pdbx_seq_one_letter_code
_entity_poly.pdbx_strand_id
1 'polypeptide(L)'
;MVANLWAKGFAAEVLPMAVSDWTPTIFRGDSFEWYLERLDAVLQACYAKHGRVALVGHSAGGWIARILLGSEPYQGVRYGRSSMVHTLLTLGSPHQSIEAYPFGRVQEALTGPNLDHLAAGVRGSSLQFTNHFYPTADSLGGGVRVVCACGNAVRGRLLWATDGSPSSSSPNPSSSSGSIEAGSSITRLDQYFAYESYKCNCGHGEVDGDGVTPLSIAFLAGAEQLVLPGVWHNPRRKPGQIWYGDAAAMEPWLQYLHVPQGSEWSSS
;
A
#
# COMPACT_ATOMS: atom_id res chain seq x y z
N MET A 1 13.68 -6.34 -3.29
CA MET A 1 13.18 -5.07 -3.86
C MET A 1 14.31 -4.10 -4.19
N VAL A 2 14.97 -3.48 -3.23
CA VAL A 2 15.90 -2.36 -3.52
C VAL A 2 17.13 -2.78 -4.33
N ALA A 3 17.72 -3.94 -4.02
CA ALA A 3 18.77 -4.52 -4.86
C ALA A 3 18.31 -4.74 -6.32
N ASN A 4 17.05 -5.12 -6.53
CA ASN A 4 16.49 -5.26 -7.89
C ASN A 4 16.28 -3.89 -8.55
N LEU A 5 15.90 -2.85 -7.79
CA LEU A 5 15.81 -1.48 -8.31
C LEU A 5 17.18 -0.97 -8.77
N TRP A 6 18.22 -1.16 -7.96
CA TRP A 6 19.60 -0.83 -8.32
C TRP A 6 20.07 -1.60 -9.55
N ALA A 7 19.79 -2.91 -9.62
CA ALA A 7 20.12 -3.74 -10.78
C ALA A 7 19.40 -3.30 -12.07
N LYS A 8 18.26 -2.59 -11.93
CA LYS A 8 17.50 -2.00 -13.04
C LYS A 8 17.89 -0.53 -13.32
N GLY A 9 18.89 0.00 -12.63
CA GLY A 9 19.44 1.35 -12.87
C GLY A 9 18.75 2.48 -12.11
N PHE A 10 17.85 2.18 -11.17
CA PHE A 10 17.22 3.22 -10.34
C PHE A 10 18.14 3.67 -9.21
N ALA A 11 18.26 4.99 -9.01
CA ALA A 11 18.86 5.58 -7.81
C ALA A 11 17.85 5.51 -6.64
N ALA A 12 17.65 4.30 -6.11
CA ALA A 12 16.65 4.03 -5.08
C ALA A 12 17.24 4.18 -3.66
N GLU A 13 16.54 4.93 -2.81
CA GLU A 13 16.80 5.04 -1.38
C GLU A 13 15.71 4.32 -0.58
N VAL A 14 16.06 3.81 0.60
CA VAL A 14 15.13 3.14 1.52
C VAL A 14 15.09 3.93 2.81
N LEU A 15 13.91 4.13 3.37
CA LEU A 15 13.83 4.67 4.72
C LEU A 15 14.56 3.74 5.68
N PRO A 16 15.57 4.24 6.43
CA PRO A 16 16.30 3.43 7.40
C PRO A 16 15.38 3.15 8.59
N MET A 17 14.64 2.05 8.51
CA MET A 17 13.71 1.60 9.55
C MET A 17 13.93 0.11 9.83
N ALA A 18 14.00 -0.23 11.11
CA ALA A 18 13.95 -1.60 11.58
C ALA A 18 12.51 -2.05 11.79
N VAL A 19 12.28 -3.37 11.77
CA VAL A 19 10.96 -3.94 12.12
C VAL A 19 10.56 -3.56 13.55
N SER A 20 11.54 -3.42 14.46
CA SER A 20 11.32 -2.99 15.85
C SER A 20 10.76 -1.57 15.97
N ASP A 21 11.00 -0.70 14.98
CA ASP A 21 10.52 0.68 15.02
C ASP A 21 8.99 0.75 14.93
N TRP A 22 8.33 -0.32 14.46
CA TRP A 22 6.87 -0.46 14.41
C TRP A 22 6.22 -0.82 15.75
N THR A 23 7.03 -1.23 16.74
CA THR A 23 6.54 -1.67 18.07
C THR A 23 5.71 -0.60 18.78
N PRO A 24 6.13 0.68 18.87
CA PRO A 24 5.36 1.70 19.58
C PRO A 24 3.98 1.92 18.94
N THR A 25 3.92 2.00 17.62
CA THR A 25 2.66 2.20 16.90
C THR A 25 1.72 1.00 16.99
N ILE A 26 2.26 -0.22 16.98
CA ILE A 26 1.47 -1.45 17.09
C ILE A 26 0.94 -1.64 18.52
N PHE A 27 1.79 -1.47 19.54
CA PHE A 27 1.48 -1.87 20.92
C PHE A 27 1.09 -0.72 21.85
N ARG A 28 1.38 0.53 21.50
CA ARG A 28 1.05 1.71 22.32
C ARG A 28 0.01 2.63 21.65
N GLY A 29 -0.22 2.47 20.35
CA GLY A 29 -1.13 3.34 19.60
C GLY A 29 -0.56 4.74 19.34
N ASP A 30 0.77 4.86 19.34
CA ASP A 30 1.46 6.12 19.03
C ASP A 30 1.17 6.57 17.59
N SER A 31 1.27 7.89 17.36
CA SER A 31 1.10 8.49 16.04
C SER A 31 2.20 8.07 15.05
N PHE A 32 2.03 8.45 13.79
CA PHE A 32 3.00 8.17 12.71
C PHE A 32 4.01 9.31 12.48
N GLU A 33 4.09 10.30 13.38
CA GLU A 33 4.99 11.46 13.27
C GLU A 33 6.45 11.05 13.05
N TRP A 34 6.95 10.07 13.81
CA TRP A 34 8.32 9.57 13.71
C TRP A 34 8.68 9.03 12.31
N TYR A 35 7.71 8.41 11.63
CA TYR A 35 7.89 7.87 10.27
C TYR A 35 7.80 8.98 9.24
N LEU A 36 6.86 9.92 9.42
CA LEU A 36 6.68 11.06 8.54
C LEU A 36 7.91 11.97 8.55
N GLU A 37 8.51 12.23 9.71
CA GLU A 37 9.76 12.99 9.83
C GLU A 37 10.91 12.37 9.03
N ARG A 38 11.08 11.04 9.13
CA ARG A 38 12.11 10.31 8.38
C ARG A 38 11.83 10.29 6.89
N LEU A 39 10.58 10.06 6.53
CA LEU A 39 10.13 10.06 5.15
C LEU A 39 10.35 11.44 4.52
N ASP A 40 10.02 12.52 5.23
CA ASP A 40 10.21 13.89 4.77
C ASP A 40 11.70 14.20 4.55
N ALA A 41 12.56 13.84 5.51
CA ALA A 41 14.00 14.05 5.40
C ALA A 41 14.62 13.32 4.18
N VAL A 42 14.27 12.05 3.98
CA VAL A 42 14.76 11.27 2.82
C VAL A 42 14.20 11.83 1.52
N LEU A 43 12.91 12.16 1.47
CA LEU A 43 12.28 12.74 0.28
C LEU A 43 12.95 14.06 -0.12
N GLN A 44 13.19 14.96 0.84
CA GLN A 44 13.86 16.24 0.58
C GLN A 44 15.29 16.04 0.07
N ALA A 45 16.05 15.11 0.64
CA ALA A 45 17.41 14.80 0.18
C ALA A 45 17.40 14.24 -1.26
N CYS A 46 16.48 13.31 -1.56
CA CYS A 46 16.30 12.76 -2.90
C CYS A 46 15.87 13.86 -3.89
N TYR A 47 14.94 14.72 -3.49
CA TYR A 47 14.45 15.83 -4.32
C TYR A 47 15.55 16.83 -4.66
N ALA A 48 16.36 17.22 -3.67
CA ALA A 48 17.48 18.13 -3.88
C ALA A 48 18.52 17.57 -4.88
N LYS A 49 18.67 16.25 -4.93
CA LYS A 49 19.66 15.58 -5.79
C LYS A 49 19.12 15.22 -7.18
N HIS A 50 17.83 14.89 -7.28
CA HIS A 50 17.25 14.27 -8.47
C HIS A 50 16.05 15.03 -9.06
N GLY A 51 15.57 16.11 -8.42
CA GLY A 51 14.30 16.73 -8.75
C GLY A 51 13.12 15.87 -8.28
N ARG A 52 11.97 15.95 -8.96
CA ARG A 52 10.80 15.15 -8.57
C ARG A 52 11.13 13.66 -8.59
N VAL A 53 10.63 12.92 -7.59
CA VAL A 53 10.89 11.48 -7.44
C VAL A 53 9.63 10.63 -7.48
N ALA A 54 9.79 9.33 -7.70
CA ALA A 54 8.76 8.34 -7.43
C ALA A 54 8.84 7.88 -5.96
N LEU A 55 7.71 7.85 -5.27
CA LEU A 55 7.59 7.33 -3.92
C LEU A 55 6.86 5.98 -3.95
N VAL A 56 7.48 4.94 -3.38
CA VAL A 56 6.89 3.60 -3.29
C VAL A 56 6.50 3.30 -1.85
N GLY A 57 5.21 3.17 -1.57
CA GLY A 57 4.68 2.82 -0.25
C GLY A 57 4.16 1.40 -0.22
N HIS A 58 4.70 0.54 0.64
CA HIS A 58 4.17 -0.81 0.88
C HIS A 58 3.26 -0.81 2.10
N SER A 59 2.11 -1.49 2.01
CA SER A 59 1.17 -1.64 3.13
C SER A 59 0.81 -0.28 3.73
N ALA A 60 1.04 -0.08 5.03
CA ALA A 60 0.85 1.20 5.73
C ALA A 60 1.59 2.39 5.08
N GLY A 61 2.77 2.14 4.50
CA GLY A 61 3.58 3.18 3.86
C GLY A 61 2.85 3.94 2.75
N GLY A 62 1.86 3.33 2.10
CA GLY A 62 1.10 3.99 1.04
C GLY A 62 0.16 5.09 1.55
N TRP A 63 -0.51 4.88 2.68
CA TRP A 63 -1.35 5.93 3.26
C TRP A 63 -0.57 6.89 4.16
N ILE A 64 0.56 6.47 4.75
CA ILE A 64 1.52 7.40 5.39
C ILE A 64 2.06 8.38 4.35
N ALA A 65 2.40 7.91 3.15
CA ALA A 65 2.83 8.77 2.06
C ALA A 65 1.76 9.80 1.67
N ARG A 66 0.47 9.44 1.69
CA ARG A 66 -0.62 10.40 1.42
C ARG A 66 -0.63 11.55 2.41
N ILE A 67 -0.39 11.28 3.71
CA ILE A 67 -0.28 12.32 4.74
C ILE A 67 0.89 13.28 4.41
N LEU A 68 2.05 12.74 4.07
CA LEU A 68 3.24 13.54 3.73
C LEU A 68 3.00 14.45 2.50
N LEU A 69 2.36 13.92 1.46
CA LEU A 69 2.14 14.66 0.22
C LEU A 69 1.11 15.78 0.40
N GLY A 70 0.11 15.56 1.24
CA GLY A 70 -0.96 16.49 1.48
C GLY A 70 -0.59 17.68 2.37
N SER A 71 -1.35 18.76 2.25
CA SER A 71 -1.08 20.03 2.94
C SER A 71 -1.77 20.18 4.29
N GLU A 72 -2.76 19.38 4.65
CA GLU A 72 -3.44 19.47 5.94
C GLU A 72 -2.50 19.16 7.10
N PRO A 73 -2.51 19.96 8.19
CA PRO A 73 -1.67 19.73 9.34
C PRO A 73 -1.97 18.39 10.02
N TYR A 74 -0.98 17.50 10.06
CA TYR A 74 -1.05 16.25 10.79
C TYR A 74 -0.28 16.41 12.10
N GLN A 75 -0.96 16.23 13.24
CA GLN A 75 -0.39 16.46 14.58
C GLN A 75 0.28 17.86 14.74
N GLY A 76 -0.20 18.85 13.98
CA GLY A 76 0.33 20.22 13.97
C GLY A 76 1.44 20.49 12.94
N VAL A 77 1.93 19.46 12.24
CA VAL A 77 2.95 19.62 11.20
C VAL A 77 2.32 19.65 9.82
N ARG A 78 2.62 20.68 9.03
CA ARG A 78 2.22 20.80 7.63
C ARG A 78 3.35 20.33 6.71
N TYR A 79 3.17 19.17 6.08
CA TYR A 79 4.15 18.60 5.15
C TYR A 79 4.01 19.14 3.72
N GLY A 80 2.92 18.83 3.01
CA GLY A 80 2.64 19.41 1.69
C GLY A 80 3.71 19.12 0.64
N ARG A 81 4.14 17.85 0.50
CA ARG A 81 5.25 17.45 -0.38
C ARG A 81 4.85 16.98 -1.77
N SER A 82 3.60 17.20 -2.19
CA SER A 82 3.10 16.78 -3.50
C SER A 82 3.93 17.31 -4.69
N SER A 83 4.47 18.53 -4.61
CA SER A 83 5.32 19.10 -5.67
C SER A 83 6.67 18.36 -5.84
N MET A 84 7.14 17.63 -4.83
CA MET A 84 8.41 16.89 -4.87
C MET A 84 8.26 15.48 -5.46
N VAL A 85 7.03 15.01 -5.68
CA VAL A 85 6.77 13.63 -6.09
C VAL A 85 6.02 13.63 -7.41
N HIS A 86 6.54 12.94 -8.43
CA HIS A 86 5.82 12.77 -9.70
C HIS A 86 4.90 11.55 -9.67
N THR A 87 5.21 10.53 -8.87
CA THR A 87 4.38 9.33 -8.76
C THR A 87 4.38 8.78 -7.35
N LEU A 88 3.20 8.51 -6.81
CA LEU A 88 3.01 7.67 -5.63
C LEU A 88 2.55 6.28 -6.09
N LEU A 89 3.42 5.28 -5.97
CA LEU A 89 3.09 3.88 -6.20
C LEU A 89 2.83 3.20 -4.85
N THR A 90 1.64 2.64 -4.67
CA THR A 90 1.27 1.91 -3.46
C THR A 90 1.23 0.42 -3.75
N LEU A 91 1.76 -0.40 -2.84
CA LEU A 91 1.89 -1.85 -2.98
C LEU A 91 1.12 -2.53 -1.84
N GLY A 92 -0.07 -3.07 -2.14
CA GLY A 92 -0.92 -3.74 -1.15
C GLY A 92 -1.33 -2.81 -0.01
N SER A 93 -1.56 -1.53 -0.28
CA SER A 93 -1.93 -0.57 0.77
C SER A 93 -3.43 -0.64 1.07
N PRO A 94 -3.84 -0.91 2.33
CA PRO A 94 -5.25 -1.03 2.69
C PRO A 94 -5.88 0.36 2.89
N HIS A 95 -6.01 1.14 1.81
CA HIS A 95 -6.46 2.55 1.84
C HIS A 95 -7.81 2.74 2.50
N GLN A 96 -8.73 1.80 2.33
CA GLN A 96 -10.10 1.90 2.85
C GLN A 96 -10.35 0.89 3.99
N SER A 97 -9.31 0.57 4.78
CA SER A 97 -9.46 -0.33 5.92
C SER A 97 -10.47 0.22 6.94
N ILE A 98 -11.32 -0.65 7.48
CA ILE A 98 -12.20 -0.35 8.61
C ILE A 98 -11.47 -0.44 9.96
N GLU A 99 -10.21 -0.89 9.97
CA GLU A 99 -9.35 -0.93 11.16
C GLU A 99 -9.93 -1.76 12.33
N ALA A 100 -10.73 -2.77 12.01
CA ALA A 100 -11.27 -3.69 13.00
C ALA A 100 -10.17 -4.70 13.37
N TYR A 101 -9.24 -4.30 14.25
CA TYR A 101 -8.12 -5.13 14.71
C TYR A 101 -8.48 -5.86 16.03
N PRO A 102 -9.11 -7.06 16.00
CA PRO A 102 -9.49 -7.79 17.21
C PRO A 102 -8.30 -8.34 17.99
N PHE A 103 -7.09 -8.38 17.40
CA PHE A 103 -5.91 -8.98 18.01
C PHE A 103 -4.68 -8.07 17.88
N GLY A 104 -4.24 -7.48 18.99
CA GLY A 104 -2.85 -7.04 19.19
C GLY A 104 -2.46 -5.65 18.68
N ARG A 105 -3.33 -4.91 17.99
CA ARG A 105 -3.08 -3.48 17.68
C ARG A 105 -3.89 -2.60 18.62
N VAL A 106 -3.20 -1.78 19.40
CA VAL A 106 -3.87 -0.70 20.16
C VAL A 106 -4.39 0.32 19.16
N GLN A 107 -5.67 0.68 19.28
CA GLN A 107 -6.24 1.72 18.44
C GLN A 107 -5.50 3.03 18.70
N GLU A 108 -4.96 3.62 17.63
CA GLU A 108 -4.38 4.95 17.66
C GLU A 108 -5.46 5.98 18.00
N ALA A 109 -5.11 7.01 18.77
CA ALA A 109 -5.96 8.17 18.95
C ALA A 109 -5.12 9.42 18.72
N LEU A 110 -5.43 10.16 17.65
CA LEU A 110 -4.75 11.41 17.37
C LEU A 110 -5.21 12.46 18.39
N THR A 111 -4.27 13.01 19.15
CA THR A 111 -4.55 13.96 20.24
C THR A 111 -3.64 15.18 20.10
N GLY A 112 -4.22 16.38 20.24
CA GLY A 112 -3.46 17.63 20.18
C GLY A 112 -4.34 18.85 19.83
N PRO A 113 -3.90 20.07 20.19
CA PRO A 113 -4.69 21.30 20.09
C PRO A 113 -5.13 21.63 18.65
N ASN A 114 -4.41 21.14 17.64
CA ASN A 114 -4.72 21.37 16.23
C ASN A 114 -5.78 20.40 15.67
N LEU A 115 -6.17 19.39 16.44
CA LEU A 115 -7.13 18.36 16.03
C LEU A 115 -8.45 18.46 16.79
N ASP A 116 -8.51 19.19 17.90
CA ASP A 116 -9.70 19.28 18.77
C ASP A 116 -10.95 19.84 18.05
N HIS A 117 -10.74 20.58 16.96
CA HIS A 117 -11.81 21.11 16.11
C HIS A 117 -12.32 20.11 15.05
N LEU A 118 -11.65 18.97 14.86
CA LEU A 118 -12.02 17.97 13.87
C LEU A 118 -13.07 16.99 14.42
N ALA A 119 -13.93 16.49 13.52
CA ALA A 119 -14.92 15.49 13.87
C ALA A 119 -14.27 14.24 14.49
N ALA A 120 -14.96 13.59 15.44
CA ALA A 120 -14.41 12.45 16.18
C ALA A 120 -13.91 11.32 15.26
N GLY A 121 -14.60 11.08 14.13
CA GLY A 121 -14.19 10.07 13.14
C GLY A 121 -12.91 10.40 12.36
N VAL A 122 -12.37 11.62 12.45
CA VAL A 122 -11.07 12.00 11.84
C VAL A 122 -9.92 11.79 12.83
N ARG A 123 -10.21 11.87 14.13
CA ARG A 123 -9.23 11.73 15.22
C ARG A 123 -8.97 10.27 15.63
N GLY A 124 -9.74 9.32 15.10
CA GLY A 124 -9.69 7.93 15.55
C GLY A 124 -8.55 7.11 14.97
N SER A 125 -7.81 7.60 13.96
CA SER A 125 -6.51 7.06 13.51
C SER A 125 -5.89 7.97 12.43
N SER A 126 -4.62 7.75 12.14
CA SER A 126 -3.93 8.33 10.98
C SER A 126 -4.53 7.93 9.65
N LEU A 127 -5.04 6.71 9.52
CA LEU A 127 -5.70 6.28 8.28
C LEU A 127 -7.03 7.01 8.10
N GLN A 128 -7.81 7.17 9.18
CA GLN A 128 -9.05 7.95 9.16
C GLN A 128 -8.79 9.41 8.82
N PHE A 129 -7.76 10.03 9.42
CA PHE A 129 -7.28 11.35 9.03
C PHE A 129 -6.97 11.41 7.52
N THR A 130 -6.20 10.44 7.03
CA THR A 130 -5.80 10.37 5.62
C THR A 130 -7.01 10.26 4.70
N ASN A 131 -7.99 9.42 5.05
CA ASN A 131 -9.19 9.20 4.24
C ASN A 131 -10.16 10.38 4.29
N HIS A 132 -10.15 11.16 5.36
CA HIS A 132 -10.95 12.38 5.45
C HIS A 132 -10.41 13.49 4.55
N PHE A 133 -9.12 13.80 4.66
CA PHE A 133 -8.52 14.92 3.94
C PHE A 133 -8.04 14.57 2.54
N TYR A 134 -7.68 13.31 2.31
CA TYR A 134 -7.14 12.84 1.03
C TYR A 134 -7.89 11.61 0.49
N PRO A 135 -9.22 11.68 0.28
CA PRO A 135 -10.04 10.50 -0.06
C PRO A 135 -9.75 9.91 -1.45
N THR A 136 -9.12 10.66 -2.34
CA THR A 136 -8.91 10.31 -3.76
C THR A 136 -7.48 10.58 -4.21
N ALA A 137 -7.08 10.08 -5.37
CA ALA A 137 -5.80 10.46 -5.97
C ALA A 137 -5.69 11.98 -6.20
N ASP A 138 -6.75 12.59 -6.76
CA ASP A 138 -6.79 14.01 -7.10
C ASP A 138 -6.66 14.93 -5.87
N SER A 139 -7.11 14.46 -4.70
CA SER A 139 -7.06 15.22 -3.46
C SER A 139 -5.64 15.51 -2.94
N LEU A 140 -4.61 14.82 -3.45
CA LEU A 140 -3.21 15.08 -3.08
C LEU A 140 -2.65 16.35 -3.73
N GLY A 141 -3.27 16.84 -4.81
CA GLY A 141 -2.79 18.00 -5.57
C GLY A 141 -1.39 17.77 -6.17
N GLY A 142 -0.77 18.87 -6.63
CA GLY A 142 0.62 18.86 -7.14
C GLY A 142 0.86 18.03 -8.40
N GLY A 143 -0.21 17.54 -9.04
CA GLY A 143 -0.17 16.63 -10.19
C GLY A 143 0.70 15.39 -9.93
N VAL A 144 0.51 14.78 -8.76
CA VAL A 144 1.08 13.47 -8.43
C VAL A 144 0.27 12.40 -9.16
N ARG A 145 0.93 11.59 -10.02
CA ARG A 145 0.31 10.37 -10.53
C ARG A 145 0.19 9.36 -9.39
N VAL A 146 -1.01 8.85 -9.11
CA VAL A 146 -1.20 7.81 -8.08
C VAL A 146 -1.46 6.48 -8.75
N VAL A 147 -0.68 5.48 -8.37
CA VAL A 147 -0.82 4.09 -8.84
C VAL A 147 -1.03 3.20 -7.63
N CYS A 148 -2.13 2.45 -7.64
CA CYS A 148 -2.45 1.46 -6.63
C CYS A 148 -2.24 0.08 -7.22
N ALA A 149 -1.17 -0.59 -6.78
CA ALA A 149 -0.90 -1.98 -7.13
C ALA A 149 -1.28 -2.89 -5.97
N CYS A 150 -2.01 -3.97 -6.25
CA CYS A 150 -2.38 -4.95 -5.25
C CYS A 150 -2.24 -6.37 -5.81
N GLY A 151 -1.64 -7.24 -5.00
CA GLY A 151 -1.53 -8.65 -5.28
C GLY A 151 -2.88 -9.36 -5.24
N ASN A 152 -3.05 -10.34 -6.10
CA ASN A 152 -4.18 -11.26 -6.08
C ASN A 152 -3.64 -12.69 -5.99
N ALA A 153 -3.24 -13.06 -4.78
CA ALA A 153 -2.62 -14.34 -4.49
C ALA A 153 -3.60 -15.38 -3.94
N VAL A 154 -4.54 -14.95 -3.09
CA VAL A 154 -5.37 -15.88 -2.33
C VAL A 154 -6.74 -15.30 -2.03
N ARG A 155 -7.76 -16.13 -2.21
CA ARG A 155 -9.11 -15.91 -1.70
C ARG A 155 -9.19 -16.36 -0.26
N GLY A 156 -9.67 -15.49 0.63
CA GLY A 156 -9.95 -15.86 2.00
C GLY A 156 -11.08 -16.90 2.09
N ARG A 157 -10.92 -17.93 2.91
CA ARG A 157 -11.97 -18.92 3.21
C ARG A 157 -11.92 -19.34 4.67
N LEU A 158 -13.08 -19.67 5.24
CA LEU A 158 -13.14 -20.33 6.54
C LEU A 158 -12.46 -21.70 6.49
N LEU A 159 -11.83 -22.10 7.60
CA LEU A 159 -11.09 -23.37 7.69
C LEU A 159 -11.96 -24.60 7.42
N TRP A 160 -13.25 -24.50 7.75
CA TRP A 160 -14.26 -25.56 7.62
C TRP A 160 -15.20 -25.35 6.44
N ALA A 161 -14.96 -24.36 5.58
CA ALA A 161 -15.75 -24.19 4.37
C ALA A 161 -15.70 -25.49 3.55
N THR A 162 -16.86 -26.10 3.33
CA THR A 162 -16.97 -27.23 2.40
C THR A 162 -16.74 -26.68 1.00
N ASP A 163 -15.97 -27.41 0.19
CA ASP A 163 -15.74 -27.07 -1.23
C ASP A 163 -17.08 -27.22 -1.98
N GLY A 164 -17.93 -26.19 -1.92
CA GLY A 164 -19.22 -26.14 -2.59
C GLY A 164 -19.05 -25.96 -4.09
N SER A 165 -18.88 -27.09 -4.79
CA SER A 165 -19.03 -27.35 -6.25
C SER A 165 -18.21 -26.52 -7.27
N PRO A 166 -17.50 -27.19 -8.21
CA PRO A 166 -17.12 -26.62 -9.49
C PRO A 166 -18.11 -27.05 -10.59
N SER A 167 -18.93 -26.12 -11.07
CA SER A 167 -19.48 -26.13 -12.43
C SER A 167 -19.91 -24.69 -12.70
N SER A 168 -19.34 -23.91 -13.61
CA SER A 168 -18.80 -24.14 -14.93
C SER A 168 -17.89 -22.95 -15.22
N SER A 169 -16.67 -23.11 -15.73
CA SER A 169 -16.46 -23.03 -17.16
C SER A 169 -15.07 -23.55 -17.52
N SER A 170 -15.03 -24.50 -18.45
CA SER A 170 -13.82 -24.94 -19.13
C SER A 170 -13.09 -23.75 -19.77
N PRO A 171 -11.75 -23.66 -19.69
CA PRO A 171 -11.02 -22.69 -20.49
C PRO A 171 -10.93 -23.21 -21.93
N ASN A 172 -11.47 -22.43 -22.88
CA ASN A 172 -11.12 -22.54 -24.29
C ASN A 172 -9.61 -22.34 -24.45
N PRO A 173 -8.88 -23.18 -25.20
CA PRO A 173 -7.47 -22.96 -25.47
C PRO A 173 -7.33 -22.04 -26.70
N SER A 174 -7.41 -20.73 -26.50
CA SER A 174 -6.96 -19.78 -27.54
C SER A 174 -6.73 -18.37 -26.97
N SER A 175 -5.55 -18.14 -26.41
CA SER A 175 -4.75 -16.92 -26.63
C SER A 175 -3.54 -16.91 -25.71
N SER A 176 -2.37 -16.87 -26.33
CA SER A 176 -1.04 -16.76 -25.76
C SER A 176 -0.83 -15.44 -24.99
N SER A 177 -0.52 -15.56 -23.70
CA SER A 177 0.35 -14.62 -22.97
C SER A 177 0.91 -15.36 -21.76
N GLY A 178 2.24 -15.49 -21.70
CA GLY A 178 2.95 -16.38 -20.78
C GLY A 178 2.55 -16.16 -19.31
N SER A 179 1.91 -17.17 -18.73
CA SER A 179 1.65 -17.26 -17.30
C SER A 179 2.95 -17.66 -16.59
N ILE A 180 3.37 -16.85 -15.62
CA ILE A 180 4.46 -17.21 -14.71
C ILE A 180 3.94 -18.34 -13.81
N GLU A 181 4.31 -19.59 -14.12
CA GLU A 181 4.09 -20.73 -13.23
C GLU A 181 5.05 -20.66 -12.05
N ALA A 182 4.56 -20.14 -10.92
CA ALA A 182 5.17 -20.33 -9.60
C ALA A 182 4.08 -20.68 -8.59
N GLY A 183 3.46 -21.86 -8.77
CA GLY A 183 2.40 -22.32 -7.90
C GLY A 183 2.94 -22.96 -6.62
N SER A 184 3.22 -22.18 -5.57
CA SER A 184 3.17 -22.77 -4.23
C SER A 184 1.73 -23.22 -3.99
N SER A 185 1.48 -24.48 -3.62
CA SER A 185 0.11 -24.94 -3.34
C SER A 185 -0.47 -24.12 -2.17
N ILE A 186 -1.46 -23.28 -2.47
CA ILE A 186 -2.17 -22.49 -1.46
C ILE A 186 -2.86 -23.46 -0.49
N THR A 187 -2.55 -23.37 0.80
CA THR A 187 -3.14 -24.27 1.80
C THR A 187 -4.44 -23.72 2.37
N ARG A 188 -5.26 -24.57 2.99
CA ARG A 188 -6.45 -24.14 3.74
C ARG A 188 -6.11 -23.18 4.88
N LEU A 189 -4.93 -23.33 5.50
CA LEU A 189 -4.44 -22.39 6.51
C LEU A 189 -4.13 -21.02 5.91
N ASP A 190 -3.54 -20.96 4.71
CA ASP A 190 -3.28 -19.68 4.05
C ASP A 190 -4.58 -18.93 3.76
N GLN A 191 -5.59 -19.65 3.26
CA GLN A 191 -6.92 -19.09 2.99
C GLN A 191 -7.61 -18.63 4.28
N TYR A 192 -7.45 -19.35 5.39
CA TYR A 192 -7.99 -18.97 6.69
C TYR A 192 -7.31 -17.73 7.28
N PHE A 193 -5.99 -17.65 7.23
CA PHE A 193 -5.28 -16.45 7.69
C PHE A 193 -5.60 -15.23 6.83
N ALA A 194 -5.74 -15.41 5.51
CA ALA A 194 -6.22 -14.37 4.62
C ALA A 194 -7.66 -13.94 4.99
N TYR A 195 -8.57 -14.90 5.23
CA TYR A 195 -9.95 -14.63 5.65
C TYR A 195 -10.01 -13.75 6.90
N GLU A 196 -9.29 -14.12 7.96
CA GLU A 196 -9.28 -13.34 9.21
C GLU A 196 -8.71 -11.95 8.97
N SER A 197 -7.61 -11.84 8.22
CA SER A 197 -7.01 -10.55 7.88
C SER A 197 -7.95 -9.65 7.08
N TYR A 198 -8.63 -10.20 6.07
CA TYR A 198 -9.57 -9.47 5.23
C TYR A 198 -10.81 -9.02 6.00
N LYS A 199 -11.34 -9.88 6.87
CA LYS A 199 -12.46 -9.54 7.75
C LYS A 199 -12.14 -8.34 8.64
N CYS A 200 -10.93 -8.27 9.17
CA CYS A 200 -10.45 -7.12 9.96
C CYS A 200 -10.35 -5.82 9.14
N ASN A 201 -10.07 -5.95 7.84
CA ASN A 201 -9.82 -4.82 6.96
C ASN A 201 -11.06 -4.30 6.23
N CYS A 202 -11.99 -5.16 5.81
CA CYS A 202 -13.16 -4.76 5.01
C CYS A 202 -14.48 -5.37 5.49
N GLY A 203 -14.50 -6.00 6.67
CA GLY A 203 -15.69 -6.64 7.25
C GLY A 203 -16.08 -7.98 6.61
N HIS A 204 -15.41 -8.37 5.52
CA HIS A 204 -15.72 -9.57 4.75
C HIS A 204 -14.45 -10.41 4.56
N GLY A 205 -14.48 -11.67 5.00
CA GLY A 205 -13.32 -12.56 4.88
C GLY A 205 -13.24 -13.33 3.55
N GLU A 206 -14.36 -13.55 2.87
CA GLU A 206 -14.41 -14.28 1.60
C GLU A 206 -14.21 -13.37 0.39
N VAL A 207 -13.01 -12.79 0.31
CA VAL A 207 -12.61 -11.88 -0.76
C VAL A 207 -11.22 -12.23 -1.28
N ASP A 208 -10.87 -11.70 -2.43
CA ASP A 208 -9.56 -11.88 -3.07
C ASP A 208 -8.58 -10.77 -2.66
N GLY A 209 -7.30 -11.12 -2.58
CA GLY A 209 -6.24 -10.19 -2.16
C GLY A 209 -4.86 -10.84 -2.08
N ASP A 210 -3.93 -10.13 -1.45
CA ASP A 210 -2.51 -10.52 -1.36
C ASP A 210 -2.17 -11.32 -0.08
N GLY A 211 -3.20 -11.77 0.64
CA GLY A 211 -3.10 -12.48 1.93
C GLY A 211 -3.14 -11.58 3.16
N VAL A 212 -3.12 -10.25 2.99
CA VAL A 212 -3.32 -9.26 4.07
C VAL A 212 -4.33 -8.20 3.65
N THR A 213 -4.16 -7.63 2.46
CA THR A 213 -4.98 -6.54 1.94
C THR A 213 -5.94 -7.07 0.88
N PRO A 214 -7.26 -6.96 1.10
CA PRO A 214 -8.26 -7.23 0.09
C PRO A 214 -8.14 -6.28 -1.11
N LEU A 215 -8.41 -6.78 -2.32
CA LEU A 215 -8.50 -5.95 -3.52
C LEU A 215 -9.55 -4.83 -3.38
N SER A 216 -10.66 -5.11 -2.69
CA SER A 216 -11.78 -4.17 -2.53
C SER A 216 -11.44 -2.88 -1.80
N ILE A 217 -10.33 -2.83 -1.06
CA ILE A 217 -9.90 -1.65 -0.29
C ILE A 217 -8.51 -1.15 -0.68
N ALA A 218 -7.90 -1.74 -1.70
CA ALA A 218 -6.52 -1.47 -2.09
C ALA A 218 -6.37 -0.30 -3.09
N PHE A 219 -7.48 0.19 -3.64
CA PHE A 219 -7.49 1.18 -4.71
C PHE A 219 -8.14 2.48 -4.24
N LEU A 220 -7.54 3.60 -4.63
CA LEU A 220 -8.12 4.93 -4.44
C LEU A 220 -8.90 5.35 -5.69
N ALA A 221 -10.01 6.06 -5.50
CA ALA A 221 -10.70 6.70 -6.61
C ALA A 221 -9.76 7.71 -7.30
N GLY A 222 -9.75 7.69 -8.64
CA GLY A 222 -8.85 8.50 -9.47
C GLY A 222 -7.42 7.95 -9.64
N ALA A 223 -7.04 6.88 -8.92
CA ALA A 223 -5.73 6.25 -9.10
C ALA A 223 -5.74 5.25 -10.27
N GLU A 224 -4.60 5.08 -10.92
CA GLU A 224 -4.36 3.95 -11.80
C GLU A 224 -4.33 2.66 -10.98
N GLN A 225 -4.96 1.60 -11.49
CA GLN A 225 -5.10 0.33 -10.77
C GLN A 225 -4.29 -0.77 -11.44
N LEU A 226 -3.50 -1.48 -10.66
CA LEU A 226 -2.69 -2.60 -11.12
C LEU A 226 -2.94 -3.83 -10.23
N VAL A 227 -3.58 -4.85 -10.78
CA VAL A 227 -3.71 -6.15 -10.10
C VAL A 227 -2.55 -7.04 -10.50
N LEU A 228 -1.86 -7.62 -9.51
CA LEU A 228 -0.70 -8.50 -9.72
C LEU A 228 -1.06 -9.96 -9.37
N PRO A 229 -1.36 -10.82 -10.36
CA PRO A 229 -1.73 -12.21 -10.11
C PRO A 229 -0.64 -12.98 -9.36
N GLY A 230 -1.03 -13.74 -8.34
CA GLY A 230 -0.12 -14.59 -7.57
C GLY A 230 0.85 -13.87 -6.63
N VAL A 231 0.79 -12.54 -6.53
CA VAL A 231 1.69 -11.74 -5.69
C VAL A 231 1.15 -11.61 -4.28
N TRP A 232 1.98 -11.94 -3.30
CA TRP A 232 1.64 -11.90 -1.89
C TRP A 232 2.17 -10.67 -1.17
N HIS A 233 1.54 -10.34 -0.04
CA HIS A 233 1.85 -9.16 0.75
C HIS A 233 3.25 -9.16 1.36
N ASN A 234 3.67 -10.32 1.87
CA ASN A 234 4.87 -10.46 2.69
C ASN A 234 5.96 -11.24 1.94
N PRO A 235 7.24 -10.89 2.15
CA PRO A 235 8.33 -11.61 1.53
C PRO A 235 8.39 -13.08 1.98
N ARG A 236 8.43 -13.99 0.99
CA ARG A 236 8.85 -15.40 1.05
C ARG A 236 8.51 -16.15 2.36
N ARG A 237 7.21 -16.30 2.67
CA ARG A 237 6.76 -17.20 3.75
C ARG A 237 6.92 -18.68 3.37
N LYS A 238 6.89 -19.00 2.07
CA LYS A 238 7.01 -20.36 1.52
C LYS A 238 7.84 -20.41 0.23
N PRO A 239 8.45 -21.55 -0.13
CA PRO A 239 9.07 -21.75 -1.43
C PRO A 239 8.10 -21.46 -2.59
N GLY A 240 8.58 -20.75 -3.60
CA GLY A 240 7.78 -20.39 -4.78
C GLY A 240 6.83 -19.19 -4.60
N GLN A 241 6.68 -18.67 -3.37
CA GLN A 241 5.86 -17.49 -3.13
C GLN A 241 6.54 -16.22 -3.67
N ILE A 242 5.85 -15.54 -4.57
CA ILE A 242 6.28 -14.25 -5.13
C ILE A 242 5.69 -13.12 -4.28
N TRP A 243 6.53 -12.16 -3.89
CA TRP A 243 6.07 -10.91 -3.26
C TRP A 243 6.46 -9.69 -4.10
N TYR A 244 5.89 -8.52 -3.79
CA TYR A 244 6.07 -7.30 -4.59
C TYR A 244 7.52 -6.97 -4.95
N GLY A 245 8.48 -7.33 -4.09
CA GLY A 245 9.89 -7.02 -4.28
C GLY A 245 10.71 -8.05 -5.06
N ASP A 246 10.11 -9.14 -5.55
CA ASP A 246 10.76 -10.11 -6.45
C ASP A 246 10.68 -9.64 -7.91
N ALA A 247 11.71 -9.96 -8.71
CA ALA A 247 11.85 -9.43 -10.07
C ALA A 247 10.61 -9.62 -10.96
N ALA A 248 9.97 -10.80 -10.89
CA ALA A 248 8.75 -11.11 -11.64
C ALA A 248 7.55 -10.23 -11.25
N ALA A 249 7.40 -9.90 -9.96
CA ALA A 249 6.34 -9.00 -9.51
C ALA A 249 6.66 -7.53 -9.78
N MET A 250 7.95 -7.17 -9.87
CA MET A 250 8.40 -5.81 -10.12
C MET A 250 8.14 -5.35 -11.55
N GLU A 251 8.32 -6.24 -12.52
CA GLU A 251 8.26 -5.94 -13.95
C GLU A 251 7.02 -5.11 -14.37
N PRO A 252 5.78 -5.45 -13.94
CA PRO A 252 4.60 -4.69 -14.34
C PRO A 252 4.53 -3.27 -13.76
N TRP A 253 5.15 -3.02 -12.60
CA TRP A 253 5.05 -1.72 -11.93
C TRP A 253 6.29 -0.84 -12.05
N LEU A 254 7.43 -1.37 -12.50
CA LEU A 254 8.66 -0.58 -12.71
C LEU A 254 8.46 0.61 -13.65
N GLN A 255 7.59 0.46 -14.66
CA GLN A 255 7.26 1.53 -15.61
C GLN A 255 6.71 2.80 -14.93
N TYR A 256 6.08 2.68 -13.76
CA TYR A 256 5.51 3.81 -13.02
C TYR A 256 6.56 4.59 -12.22
N LEU A 257 7.79 4.11 -12.14
CA LEU A 257 8.88 4.84 -11.48
C LEU A 257 9.51 5.92 -12.36
N HIS A 258 9.25 5.89 -13.67
CA HIS A 258 9.71 6.93 -14.59
C HIS A 258 8.77 8.15 -14.54
N VAL A 259 9.34 9.33 -14.78
CA VAL A 259 8.56 10.56 -14.95
C VAL A 259 7.54 10.36 -16.08
N PRO A 260 6.25 10.70 -15.89
CA PRO A 260 5.24 10.59 -16.94
C PRO A 260 5.63 11.34 -18.21
N GLN A 261 5.48 10.73 -19.39
CA GLN A 261 5.74 11.42 -20.67
C GLN A 261 4.71 12.52 -20.91
N GLY A 262 5.14 13.68 -21.42
CA GLY A 262 4.26 14.83 -21.70
C GLY A 262 3.96 15.73 -20.51
N SER A 263 4.65 15.53 -19.37
CA SER A 263 4.56 16.40 -18.21
C SER A 263 5.33 17.71 -18.48
N GLU A 264 4.72 18.68 -19.16
CA GLU A 264 5.23 20.07 -19.18
C GLU A 264 5.07 20.67 -17.78
N TRP A 265 6.00 20.37 -16.89
CA TRP A 265 6.08 21.03 -15.59
C TRP A 265 6.94 22.26 -15.74
N SER A 266 6.29 23.42 -15.84
CA SER A 266 6.94 24.73 -15.80
C SER A 266 7.63 24.89 -14.45
N SER A 267 8.96 24.83 -14.44
CA SER A 267 9.76 25.26 -13.29
C SER A 267 9.41 26.72 -12.99
N SER A 268 8.77 26.97 -11.84
CA SER A 268 8.60 28.31 -11.28
C SER A 268 9.72 28.57 -10.30
#